data_AF-A0A292PYY0-F1
#
_entry.id   AF-A0A292PYY0-F1
#
_cell.length_a   1.000
_cell.length_b   1.000
_cell.length_c   1.000
_cell.angle_alpha   90.00
_cell.angle_beta   90.00
_cell.angle_gamma   90.00
#
_symmetry.space_group_name_H-M   'P 1'
#
loop_
_entity.id
_entity.type
_entity.pdbx_description
1 polymer ?
#
loop_
_entity_poly.entity_id
_entity_poly.type
_entity_poly.pdbx_seq_one_letter_code
_entity_poly.pdbx_strand_id
1 'polypeptide(L)'
;MPVPRDTPKAIPIWILFSTIVVIYDAMYILLRPYTFPPNPLSYLWPGHTFYATIDHVYGPSAFAENDGFPAAQSLMNLVESVVNITYLAKYYSTRAGGTGGGGMLVVGFAGVVMTLAKTVLYVLNEVCAGGRHVAHNDFKSLFLFYILPNGLWVAFPAWCTCWFSREITKRIEAGGSGKVKKRA
;
A
#
# COMPACT_ATOMS: atom_id res chain seq x y z
N MET A 1 -21.23 10.90 17.27
CA MET A 1 -20.51 9.85 18.03
C MET A 1 -19.04 10.23 18.12
N PRO A 2 -18.35 9.97 19.25
CA PRO A 2 -16.93 10.20 19.36
C PRO A 2 -16.15 9.28 18.39
N VAL A 3 -15.15 9.86 17.75
CA VAL A 3 -14.19 9.15 16.90
C VAL A 3 -13.29 8.27 17.77
N PRO A 4 -12.80 7.09 17.33
CA PRO A 4 -11.98 6.27 18.21
C PRO A 4 -10.69 7.00 18.56
N ARG A 5 -10.54 7.36 19.84
CA ARG A 5 -9.28 7.85 20.42
C ARG A 5 -8.22 6.73 20.48
N ASP A 6 -8.63 5.50 20.19
CA ASP A 6 -7.88 4.26 20.46
C ASP A 6 -7.31 3.58 19.21
N THR A 7 -7.22 4.30 18.07
CA THR A 7 -6.55 3.73 16.88
C THR A 7 -5.08 3.42 17.22
N PRO A 8 -4.60 2.18 17.02
CA PRO A 8 -3.20 1.83 17.27
C PRO A 8 -2.28 2.76 16.48
N LYS A 9 -1.30 3.38 17.17
CA LYS A 9 -0.37 4.34 16.55
C LYS A 9 0.39 3.75 15.36
N ALA A 10 0.58 2.43 15.34
CA ALA A 10 1.21 1.72 14.23
C ALA A 10 0.48 1.91 12.89
N ILE A 11 -0.86 2.06 12.88
CA ILE A 11 -1.65 2.23 11.66
C ILE A 11 -1.35 3.54 10.93
N PRO A 12 -1.52 4.74 11.55
CA PRO A 12 -1.20 5.99 10.87
C PRO A 12 0.30 6.12 10.57
N ILE A 13 1.19 5.55 11.41
CA ILE A 13 2.63 5.52 11.12
C ILE A 13 2.90 4.71 9.85
N TRP A 14 2.33 3.51 9.75
CA TRP A 14 2.45 2.68 8.56
C TRP A 14 1.86 3.36 7.33
N ILE A 15 0.65 3.90 7.41
CA ILE A 15 0.00 4.56 6.26
C ILE A 15 0.82 5.75 5.78
N LEU A 16 1.41 6.54 6.68
CA LEU A 16 2.32 7.62 6.29
C LEU A 16 3.57 7.08 5.61
N PHE A 17 4.24 6.11 6.24
CA PHE A 17 5.45 5.50 5.72
C PHE A 17 5.23 4.85 4.35
N SER A 18 4.21 4.00 4.23
CA SER A 18 3.89 3.29 3.00
C SER A 18 3.51 4.26 1.89
N THR A 19 2.78 5.34 2.19
CA THR A 19 2.43 6.38 1.20
C THR A 19 3.67 7.02 0.60
N ILE A 20 4.66 7.38 1.42
CA ILE A 20 5.92 7.96 0.92
C ILE A 20 6.65 6.94 0.03
N VAL A 21 6.74 5.68 0.48
CA VAL A 21 7.41 4.61 -0.27
C VAL A 21 6.74 4.36 -1.62
N VAL A 22 5.40 4.24 -1.67
CA VAL A 22 4.70 3.91 -2.92
C VAL A 22 4.63 5.09 -3.90
N ILE A 23 4.66 6.34 -3.42
CA ILE A 23 4.82 7.52 -4.30
C ILE A 23 6.23 7.49 -4.91
N TYR A 24 7.25 7.29 -4.08
CA TYR A 24 8.63 7.20 -4.54
C TYR A 24 8.84 6.08 -5.56
N ASP A 25 8.20 4.93 -5.32
CA ASP A 25 8.14 3.79 -6.23
C ASP A 25 7.42 4.11 -7.55
N ALA A 26 6.23 4.71 -7.47
CA ALA A 26 5.47 5.10 -8.67
C ALA A 26 6.25 6.09 -9.54
N MET A 27 6.94 7.05 -8.93
CA MET A 27 7.77 7.99 -9.67
C MET A 27 8.92 7.30 -10.40
N TYR A 28 9.56 6.29 -9.80
CA TYR A 28 10.60 5.51 -10.47
C TYR A 28 10.07 4.86 -11.76
N ILE A 29 8.91 4.21 -11.68
CA ILE A 29 8.31 3.47 -12.80
C ILE A 29 7.76 4.40 -13.88
N LEU A 30 6.99 5.42 -13.48
CA LEU A 30 6.27 6.29 -14.42
C LEU A 30 7.19 7.25 -15.16
N LEU A 31 8.39 7.53 -14.63
CA LEU A 31 9.40 8.38 -15.26
C LEU A 31 10.44 7.58 -16.07
N ARG A 32 10.20 6.28 -16.33
CA ARG A 32 11.03 5.52 -17.27
C ARG A 32 10.92 6.09 -18.69
N PRO A 33 12.01 6.08 -19.48
CA PRO A 33 13.32 5.48 -19.18
C PRO A 33 14.29 6.43 -18.47
N TYR A 34 13.88 7.66 -18.12
CA TYR A 34 14.76 8.67 -17.53
C TYR A 34 15.32 8.24 -16.16
N THR A 35 14.61 7.37 -15.45
CA THR A 35 15.05 6.82 -14.15
C THR A 35 16.08 5.69 -14.29
N PHE A 36 16.41 5.24 -15.50
CA PHE A 36 17.44 4.23 -15.74
C PHE A 36 18.83 4.84 -15.92
N PRO A 37 19.90 4.21 -15.40
CA PRO A 37 21.26 4.59 -15.74
C PRO A 37 21.52 4.52 -17.27
N PRO A 38 22.38 5.40 -17.82
CA PRO A 38 23.19 6.41 -17.13
C PRO A 38 22.50 7.78 -16.98
N ASN A 39 21.18 7.87 -17.14
CA ASN A 39 20.49 9.16 -17.09
C ASN A 39 20.65 9.84 -15.71
N PRO A 40 20.80 11.18 -15.65
CA PRO A 40 20.99 11.90 -14.38
C PRO A 40 19.87 11.67 -13.35
N LEU A 41 18.64 11.44 -13.80
CA LEU A 41 17.52 11.23 -12.90
C LEU A 41 17.64 9.90 -12.11
N SER A 42 18.40 8.92 -12.61
CA SER A 42 18.65 7.64 -11.91
C SER A 42 19.35 7.81 -10.55
N TYR A 43 20.11 8.90 -10.34
CA TYR A 43 20.79 9.17 -9.06
C TYR A 43 19.82 9.44 -7.90
N LEU A 44 18.56 9.77 -8.18
CA LEU A 44 17.52 9.89 -7.15
C LEU A 44 16.97 8.51 -6.72
N TRP A 45 17.25 7.44 -7.48
CA TRP A 45 16.76 6.07 -7.26
C TRP A 45 17.88 5.01 -7.28
N PRO A 46 18.94 5.14 -6.45
CA PRO A 46 20.00 4.14 -6.39
C PRO A 46 19.47 2.78 -5.90
N GLY A 47 18.53 2.80 -4.95
CA GLY A 47 17.88 1.59 -4.43
C GLY A 47 17.08 0.85 -5.49
N HIS A 48 16.25 1.54 -6.27
CA HIS A 48 15.50 0.91 -7.37
C HIS A 48 16.40 0.46 -8.52
N THR A 49 17.48 1.19 -8.80
CA THR A 49 18.48 0.77 -9.78
C THR A 49 19.10 -0.57 -9.39
N PHE A 50 19.46 -0.74 -8.10
CA PHE A 50 19.87 -2.03 -7.58
C PHE A 50 18.73 -3.06 -7.64
N TYR A 51 17.52 -2.67 -7.20
CA TYR A 51 16.38 -3.57 -7.14
C TYR A 51 15.96 -4.09 -8.51
N ALA A 52 16.13 -3.31 -9.58
CA ALA A 52 15.92 -3.73 -10.96
C ALA A 52 16.83 -4.88 -11.42
N THR A 53 17.89 -5.21 -10.67
CA THR A 53 18.72 -6.41 -10.90
C THR A 53 18.20 -7.65 -10.15
N ILE A 54 17.42 -7.43 -9.07
CA ILE A 54 16.74 -8.47 -8.32
C ILE A 54 15.41 -8.81 -8.99
N ASP A 55 14.61 -7.80 -9.29
CA ASP A 55 13.30 -7.97 -9.90
C ASP A 55 13.28 -7.25 -11.25
N HIS A 56 13.32 -8.01 -12.33
CA HIS A 56 13.36 -7.45 -13.67
C HIS A 56 12.08 -6.71 -14.08
N VAL A 57 10.97 -6.82 -13.33
CA VAL A 57 9.78 -5.95 -13.52
C VAL A 57 10.14 -4.48 -13.27
N TYR A 58 11.17 -4.26 -12.45
CA TYR A 58 11.76 -2.95 -12.19
C TYR A 58 12.74 -2.47 -13.28
N GLY A 59 13.17 -3.35 -14.18
CA GLY A 59 14.29 -3.09 -15.09
C GLY A 59 13.93 -2.65 -16.52
N PRO A 60 14.97 -2.36 -17.32
CA PRO A 60 14.82 -2.01 -18.73
C PRO A 60 14.18 -3.11 -19.59
N SER A 61 14.30 -4.39 -19.23
CA SER A 61 13.69 -5.51 -19.96
C SER A 61 12.16 -5.42 -19.98
N ALA A 62 11.53 -5.26 -18.81
CA ALA A 62 10.08 -5.08 -18.71
C ALA A 62 9.60 -3.82 -19.45
N PHE A 63 10.39 -2.74 -19.41
CA PHE A 63 10.07 -1.51 -20.16
C PHE A 63 10.16 -1.73 -21.68
N ALA A 64 11.22 -2.38 -22.18
CA ALA A 64 11.41 -2.65 -23.61
C ALA A 64 10.35 -3.59 -24.18
N GLU A 65 9.86 -4.53 -23.37
CA GLU A 65 8.77 -5.45 -23.72
C GLU A 65 7.38 -4.80 -23.70
N ASN A 66 7.27 -3.52 -23.32
CA ASN A 66 6.00 -2.84 -23.06
C ASN A 66 5.12 -3.61 -22.05
N ASP A 67 5.74 -4.15 -20.99
CA ASP A 67 5.00 -4.76 -19.90
C ASP A 67 4.17 -3.69 -19.17
N GLY A 68 2.84 -3.76 -19.34
CA GLY A 68 1.90 -2.79 -18.76
C GLY A 68 1.72 -2.96 -17.25
N PHE A 69 2.12 -4.10 -16.67
CA PHE A 69 1.88 -4.40 -15.27
C PHE A 69 2.57 -3.40 -14.30
N PRO A 70 3.89 -3.13 -14.40
CA PRO A 70 4.55 -2.17 -13.51
C PRO A 70 3.91 -0.76 -13.55
N ALA A 71 3.54 -0.27 -14.74
CA ALA A 71 2.90 1.04 -14.88
C ALA A 71 1.50 1.06 -14.26
N ALA A 72 0.69 0.01 -14.47
CA ALA A 72 -0.62 -0.13 -13.86
C ALA A 72 -0.54 -0.18 -12.32
N GLN A 73 0.41 -0.94 -11.77
CA GLN A 73 0.69 -0.98 -10.33
C GLN A 73 1.04 0.41 -9.79
N SER A 74 1.85 1.17 -10.53
CA SER A 74 2.28 2.52 -10.14
C SER A 74 1.15 3.55 -10.18
N LEU A 75 0.23 3.46 -11.14
CA LEU A 75 -0.97 4.29 -11.13
C LEU A 75 -1.87 3.96 -9.92
N MET A 76 -2.00 2.69 -9.58
CA MET A 76 -2.70 2.26 -8.36
C MET A 76 -2.00 2.73 -7.08
N ASN A 77 -0.66 2.83 -7.05
CA ASN A 77 0.09 3.46 -5.95
C ASN A 77 -0.34 4.93 -5.75
N LEU A 78 -0.54 5.69 -6.83
CA LEU A 78 -1.00 7.09 -6.75
C LEU A 78 -2.44 7.19 -6.24
N VAL A 79 -3.35 6.33 -6.73
CA VAL A 79 -4.74 6.28 -6.25
C VAL A 79 -4.78 5.91 -4.76
N GLU A 80 -4.02 4.90 -4.35
CA GLU A 80 -3.87 4.51 -2.95
C GLU A 80 -3.36 5.69 -2.09
N SER A 81 -2.38 6.42 -2.60
CA SER A 81 -1.81 7.57 -1.90
C SER A 81 -2.84 8.65 -1.61
N VAL A 82 -3.76 8.93 -2.55
CA VAL A 82 -4.87 9.87 -2.33
C VAL A 82 -5.78 9.39 -1.19
N VAL A 83 -6.11 8.09 -1.16
CA VAL A 83 -6.94 7.49 -0.11
C VAL A 83 -6.22 7.56 1.25
N ASN A 84 -4.93 7.22 1.28
CA ASN A 84 -4.10 7.25 2.48
C ASN A 84 -3.94 8.66 3.05
N ILE A 85 -3.67 9.67 2.21
CA ILE A 85 -3.59 11.07 2.61
C ILE A 85 -4.94 11.54 3.18
N THR A 86 -6.05 11.13 2.54
CA THR A 86 -7.40 11.43 3.04
C THR A 86 -7.64 10.81 4.42
N TYR A 87 -7.20 9.57 4.64
CA TYR A 87 -7.26 8.95 5.96
C TYR A 87 -6.43 9.73 7.00
N LEU A 88 -5.17 10.07 6.68
CA LEU A 88 -4.28 10.79 7.60
C LEU A 88 -4.86 12.16 7.97
N ALA A 89 -5.38 12.91 7.00
CA ALA A 89 -6.03 14.19 7.24
C ALA A 89 -7.22 14.05 8.21
N LYS A 90 -8.09 13.04 8.00
CA LYS A 90 -9.22 12.76 8.90
C LYS A 90 -8.76 12.32 10.29
N TYR A 91 -7.71 11.51 10.37
CA TYR A 91 -7.13 11.04 11.62
C TYR A 91 -6.58 12.20 12.47
N TYR A 92 -5.79 13.09 11.89
CA TYR A 92 -5.24 14.24 12.62
C TYR A 92 -6.31 15.28 12.95
N SER A 93 -7.24 15.57 12.04
CA SER A 93 -8.37 16.49 12.29
C SER A 93 -9.22 16.01 13.48
N THR A 94 -9.52 14.72 13.52
CA THR A 94 -10.21 14.09 14.65
C THR A 94 -9.48 14.32 15.98
N ARG A 95 -8.16 14.10 16.00
CA ARG A 95 -7.37 14.22 17.22
C ARG A 95 -7.30 15.66 17.72
N ALA A 96 -7.41 16.63 16.82
CA ALA A 96 -7.51 18.05 17.14
C ALA A 96 -8.93 18.50 17.57
N GLY A 97 -9.87 17.56 17.78
CA GLY A 97 -11.24 17.88 18.19
C GLY A 97 -12.21 18.14 17.04
N GLY A 98 -11.79 17.89 15.79
CA GLY A 98 -12.66 18.01 14.62
C GLY A 98 -13.83 17.01 14.61
N THR A 99 -14.93 17.41 13.97
CA THR A 99 -16.09 16.55 13.75
C THR A 99 -15.95 15.87 12.37
N GLY A 100 -16.16 14.55 12.28
CA GLY A 100 -16.05 13.83 10.99
C GLY A 100 -15.42 12.43 11.02
N GLY A 101 -15.07 11.90 12.18
CA GLY A 101 -14.39 10.60 12.28
C GLY A 101 -15.20 9.36 11.90
N GLY A 102 -16.50 9.49 11.61
CA GLY A 102 -17.30 8.37 11.10
C GLY A 102 -16.77 7.84 9.77
N GLY A 103 -16.34 8.74 8.86
CA GLY A 103 -15.76 8.34 7.58
C GLY A 103 -14.29 7.90 7.64
N MET A 104 -13.59 8.20 8.74
CA MET A 104 -12.17 7.86 8.88
C MET A 104 -11.92 6.35 8.78
N LEU A 105 -12.75 5.54 9.45
CA LEU A 105 -12.60 4.09 9.45
C LEU A 105 -12.82 3.48 8.07
N VAL A 106 -13.81 3.98 7.32
CA VAL A 106 -14.11 3.51 5.96
C VAL A 106 -12.98 3.84 5.00
N VAL A 107 -12.45 5.07 5.06
CA VAL A 107 -11.32 5.49 4.21
C VAL A 107 -10.06 4.69 4.57
N GLY A 108 -9.79 4.51 5.86
CA GLY A 108 -8.66 3.70 6.33
C GLY A 108 -8.75 2.25 5.88
N PHE A 109 -9.93 1.63 6.02
CA PHE A 109 -10.21 0.29 5.53
C PHE A 109 -9.99 0.16 4.02
N ALA A 110 -10.54 1.08 3.23
CA ALA A 110 -10.39 1.08 1.78
C ALA A 110 -8.91 1.19 1.35
N GLY A 111 -8.14 2.07 2.00
CA GLY A 111 -6.71 2.24 1.73
C GLY A 111 -5.91 0.96 1.98
N VAL A 112 -6.06 0.35 3.16
CA VAL A 112 -5.27 -0.85 3.50
C VAL A 112 -5.69 -2.10 2.72
N VAL A 113 -6.97 -2.21 2.33
CA VAL A 113 -7.43 -3.27 1.42
C VAL A 113 -6.84 -3.09 0.03
N MET A 114 -6.73 -1.85 -0.46
CA MET A 114 -6.10 -1.55 -1.74
C MET A 114 -4.62 -1.96 -1.73
N THR A 115 -3.87 -1.61 -0.68
CA THR A 115 -2.47 -2.05 -0.51
C THR A 115 -2.38 -3.57 -0.54
N LEU A 116 -3.20 -4.25 0.28
CA LEU A 116 -3.20 -5.71 0.38
C LEU A 116 -3.49 -6.37 -0.98
N ALA A 117 -4.59 -5.99 -1.62
CA ALA A 117 -5.02 -6.60 -2.88
C ALA A 117 -3.99 -6.41 -3.99
N LYS A 118 -3.41 -5.21 -4.07
CA LYS A 118 -2.39 -4.86 -5.06
C LYS A 118 -1.10 -5.66 -4.85
N THR A 119 -0.61 -5.77 -3.61
CA THR A 119 0.61 -6.55 -3.32
C THR A 119 0.37 -8.05 -3.53
N VAL A 120 -0.81 -8.56 -3.17
CA VAL A 120 -1.17 -9.96 -3.48
C VAL A 120 -1.18 -10.17 -4.99
N LEU A 121 -1.77 -9.23 -5.76
CA LEU A 121 -1.75 -9.29 -7.22
C LEU A 121 -0.32 -9.23 -7.78
N TYR A 122 0.57 -8.43 -7.20
CA TYR A 122 1.99 -8.37 -7.57
C TYR A 122 2.68 -9.73 -7.47
N VAL A 123 2.54 -10.41 -6.33
CA VAL A 123 3.12 -11.74 -6.12
C VAL A 123 2.45 -12.79 -7.02
N LEU A 124 1.13 -12.76 -7.14
CA LEU A 124 0.40 -13.70 -8.00
C LEU A 124 0.74 -13.53 -9.48
N ASN A 125 0.92 -12.30 -9.96
CA ASN A 125 1.32 -12.03 -11.34
C ASN A 125 2.67 -12.69 -11.63
N GLU A 126 3.63 -12.58 -10.71
CA GLU A 126 4.95 -13.20 -10.86
C GLU A 126 4.86 -14.73 -10.88
N VAL A 127 4.07 -15.33 -9.99
CA VAL A 127 3.84 -16.79 -9.97
C VAL A 127 3.17 -17.26 -11.27
N CYS A 128 2.12 -16.57 -11.72
CA CYS A 128 1.40 -16.89 -12.94
C CYS A 128 2.25 -16.69 -14.21
N ALA A 129 3.23 -15.80 -14.16
CA ALA A 129 4.20 -15.56 -15.22
C ALA A 129 5.41 -16.51 -15.18
N GLY A 130 5.38 -17.55 -14.33
CA GLY A 130 6.44 -18.54 -14.23
C GLY A 130 7.73 -18.02 -13.57
N GLY A 131 7.63 -16.95 -12.78
CA GLY A 131 8.79 -16.33 -12.12
C GLY A 131 9.72 -15.59 -13.08
N ARG A 132 9.23 -15.14 -14.25
CA ARG A 132 10.05 -14.56 -15.33
C ARG A 132 10.96 -13.40 -14.89
N HIS A 133 10.61 -12.67 -13.84
CA HIS A 133 11.38 -11.53 -13.37
C HIS A 133 12.25 -11.81 -12.16
N VAL A 134 12.00 -12.89 -11.42
CA VAL A 134 12.68 -13.15 -10.13
C VAL A 134 13.33 -14.53 -10.02
N ALA A 135 12.99 -15.48 -10.88
CA ALA A 135 13.49 -16.86 -10.80
C ALA A 135 14.99 -17.00 -11.12
N HIS A 136 15.61 -15.96 -11.69
CA HIS A 136 17.05 -15.94 -11.94
C HIS A 136 17.89 -15.74 -10.68
N ASN A 137 17.28 -15.26 -9.59
CA ASN A 137 18.00 -15.00 -8.35
C ASN A 137 18.39 -16.29 -7.62
N ASP A 138 19.51 -16.26 -6.91
CA ASP A 138 19.79 -17.26 -5.88
C ASP A 138 18.78 -17.14 -4.72
N PHE A 139 18.63 -18.21 -3.94
CA PHE A 139 17.64 -18.27 -2.87
C PHE A 139 17.80 -17.14 -1.83
N LYS A 140 19.03 -16.74 -1.49
CA LYS A 140 19.25 -15.70 -0.48
C LYS A 140 18.78 -14.34 -1.00
N SER A 141 19.14 -14.01 -2.24
CA SER A 141 18.71 -12.77 -2.89
C SER A 141 17.19 -12.72 -3.06
N LEU A 142 16.60 -13.81 -3.54
CA LEU A 142 15.15 -13.95 -3.68
C LEU A 142 14.44 -13.78 -2.32
N PHE A 143 14.91 -14.46 -1.28
CA PHE A 143 14.30 -14.40 0.03
C PHE A 143 14.39 -12.99 0.65
N LEU A 144 15.59 -12.40 0.66
CA LEU A 144 15.85 -11.15 1.36
C LEU A 144 15.22 -9.94 0.66
N PHE A 145 15.28 -9.90 -0.68
CA PHE A 145 14.89 -8.71 -1.44
C PHE A 145 13.52 -8.83 -2.11
N TYR A 146 12.97 -10.04 -2.29
CA TYR A 146 11.64 -10.21 -2.86
C TYR A 146 10.64 -10.75 -1.84
N ILE A 147 10.88 -11.94 -1.27
CA ILE A 147 9.88 -12.62 -0.42
C ILE A 147 9.63 -11.86 0.89
N LEU A 148 10.70 -11.52 1.63
CA LEU A 148 10.59 -10.85 2.91
C LEU A 148 9.89 -9.48 2.82
N PRO A 149 10.29 -8.54 1.95
CA PRO A 149 9.64 -7.22 1.89
C PRO A 149 8.20 -7.31 1.40
N ASN A 150 7.91 -8.09 0.35
CA ASN A 150 6.53 -8.28 -0.10
C ASN A 150 5.67 -8.97 0.98
N GLY A 151 6.24 -9.94 1.70
CA GLY A 151 5.58 -10.59 2.83
C GLY A 151 5.19 -9.62 3.94
N LEU A 152 6.06 -8.67 4.28
CA LEU A 152 5.73 -7.59 5.23
C LEU A 152 4.62 -6.67 4.68
N TRP A 153 4.68 -6.35 3.38
CA TRP A 153 3.67 -5.53 2.69
C TRP A 153 2.32 -6.24 2.51
N VAL A 154 2.25 -7.56 2.71
CA VAL A 154 0.99 -8.31 2.82
C VAL A 154 0.54 -8.39 4.28
N ALA A 155 1.43 -8.81 5.18
CA ALA A 155 1.09 -9.10 6.56
C ALA A 155 0.57 -7.86 7.31
N PHE A 156 1.22 -6.70 7.13
CA PHE A 156 0.85 -5.50 7.86
C PHE A 156 -0.49 -4.90 7.38
N PRO A 157 -0.75 -4.72 6.06
CA PRO A 157 -2.06 -4.31 5.58
C PRO A 157 -3.17 -5.31 5.90
N ALA A 158 -2.89 -6.62 5.92
CA ALA A 158 -3.86 -7.63 6.37
C ALA A 158 -4.25 -7.43 7.84
N TRP A 159 -3.28 -7.20 8.72
CA TRP A 159 -3.55 -6.89 10.13
C TRP A 159 -4.39 -5.60 10.28
N CYS A 160 -4.02 -4.53 9.57
CA CYS A 160 -4.80 -3.28 9.56
C CYS A 160 -6.23 -3.50 9.06
N THR A 161 -6.41 -4.30 8.01
CA THR A 161 -7.71 -4.63 7.42
C THR A 161 -8.61 -5.29 8.47
N CYS A 162 -8.08 -6.29 9.18
CA CYS A 162 -8.79 -6.95 10.27
C CYS A 162 -9.16 -5.98 11.40
N TRP A 163 -8.24 -5.07 11.77
CA TRP A 163 -8.52 -4.06 12.80
C TRP A 163 -9.64 -3.11 12.39
N PHE A 164 -9.55 -2.50 11.20
CA PHE A 164 -10.58 -1.58 10.70
C PHE A 164 -11.93 -2.28 10.55
N SER A 165 -11.95 -3.50 10.01
CA SER A 165 -13.18 -4.30 9.86
C SER A 165 -13.88 -4.50 11.20
N ARG A 166 -13.14 -4.94 12.22
CA ARG A 166 -13.69 -5.15 13.58
C ARG A 166 -14.25 -3.88 14.18
N GLU A 167 -13.54 -2.75 14.04
CA GLU A 167 -13.98 -1.46 14.59
C GLU A 167 -15.21 -0.90 13.85
N ILE A 168 -15.31 -1.12 12.54
CA ILE A 168 -16.49 -0.79 11.74
C ILE A 168 -17.70 -1.60 12.23
N THR A 169 -17.58 -2.93 12.29
CA THR A 169 -18.68 -3.83 12.68
C THR A 169 -19.17 -3.54 14.10
N LYS A 170 -18.25 -3.36 15.06
CA LYS A 170 -18.59 -3.00 16.45
C LYS A 170 -19.46 -1.74 16.54
N ARG A 171 -19.18 -0.73 15.70
CA ARG A 171 -19.94 0.53 15.68
C ARG A 171 -21.31 0.39 15.04
N ILE A 172 -21.41 -0.44 14.00
CA ILE A 172 -22.69 -0.76 13.35
C ILE A 172 -23.62 -1.45 14.37
N GLU A 173 -23.12 -2.47 15.07
CA GLU A 173 -23.87 -3.23 16.08
C GLU A 173 -24.33 -2.36 17.28
N ALA A 174 -23.43 -1.49 17.77
CA ALA A 174 -23.76 -0.56 18.85
C ALA A 174 -24.82 0.47 18.42
N GLY A 175 -24.76 0.96 17.17
CA GLY A 175 -25.75 1.87 16.60
C GLY A 175 -27.13 1.22 16.40
N GLY A 176 -27.18 -0.05 16.03
CA GLY A 176 -28.42 -0.83 15.91
C GLY A 176 -29.08 -1.07 17.27
N SER A 177 -28.30 -1.48 18.28
CA SER A 177 -28.80 -1.76 19.63
C SER A 177 -29.37 -0.52 20.34
N GLY A 178 -28.82 0.67 20.07
CA GLY A 178 -29.32 1.93 20.63
C GLY A 178 -30.68 2.38 20.08
N LYS A 179 -31.05 1.95 18.86
CA LYS A 179 -32.36 2.25 18.26
C LYS A 179 -33.49 1.39 18.86
N VAL A 180 -33.18 0.16 19.29
CA VAL A 180 -34.16 -0.74 19.92
C VAL A 180 -34.56 -0.22 21.30
N LYS A 181 -33.60 0.23 22.11
CA LYS A 181 -33.87 0.79 23.46
C LYS A 181 -34.62 2.13 23.47
N LYS A 182 -34.58 2.92 22.39
CA LYS A 182 -35.29 4.21 22.31
C LYS A 182 -36.74 4.11 21.85
N ARG A 183 -37.19 2.91 21.45
CA ARG A 183 -38.55 2.64 20.96
C ARG A 183 -39.39 1.81 21.94
N ALA A 184 -38.84 1.48 23.11
CA ALA A 184 -39.51 0.74 24.19
C ALA A 184 -39.84 1.69 25.35
#